data_AF-X1V2N3-F1
#
_entry.id   AF-X1V2N3-F1
#
_cell.length_a   1.000
_cell.length_b   1.000
_cell.length_c   1.000
_cell.angle_alpha   90.00
_cell.angle_beta   90.00
_cell.angle_gamma   90.00
#
_symmetry.space_group_name_H-M   'P 1'
#
loop_
_entity.id
_entity.type
_entity.pdbx_description
1 polymer ?
#
loop_
_entity_poly.entity_id
_entity_poly.type
_entity_poly.pdbx_seq_one_letter_code
_entity_poly.pdbx_strand_id
1 'polypeptide(L)'
;TFLASSLPSEKEVTDYKGEIEKKALILKGFEYSSNIGLTRSLLMIRFMEVLMQTTPIERQYFFNGIIAAQDMLTIRESTCFLDLNKYGAYLLLGDKNRCEIYRDLLLEKLRVSRKIVIKHSNLLEKATVAGIHKVMEQL
;
A
#
# COMPACT_ATOMS: atom_id res chain seq x y z
N THR A 1 -10.60 15.78 15.19
CA THR A 1 -10.06 14.56 15.83
C THR A 1 -8.68 14.29 15.27
N PHE A 2 -7.66 14.23 16.13
CA PHE A 2 -6.22 13.93 15.90
C PHE A 2 -5.80 13.34 14.53
N LEU A 3 -6.44 12.28 14.04
CA LEU A 3 -6.11 11.70 12.72
C LEU A 3 -6.41 12.67 11.57
N ALA A 4 -7.52 13.40 11.64
CA ALA A 4 -7.96 14.31 10.59
C ALA A 4 -7.00 15.49 10.34
N SER A 5 -6.31 15.98 11.38
CA SER A 5 -5.33 17.07 11.23
C SER A 5 -3.96 16.60 10.73
N SER A 6 -3.74 15.28 10.71
CA SER A 6 -2.49 14.68 10.22
C SER A 6 -2.60 14.16 8.79
N LEU A 7 -3.80 14.19 8.20
CA LEU A 7 -4.05 13.88 6.80
C LEU A 7 -3.83 15.15 5.94
N PRO A 8 -3.20 15.04 4.77
CA PRO A 8 -3.11 16.14 3.83
C PRO A 8 -4.49 16.46 3.24
N SER A 9 -4.73 17.74 2.94
CA SER A 9 -5.85 18.17 2.10
C SER A 9 -5.65 17.71 0.66
N GLU A 10 -6.74 17.60 -0.12
CA GLU A 10 -6.67 17.21 -1.55
C GLU A 10 -5.76 18.14 -2.36
N LYS A 11 -5.68 19.41 -1.97
CA LYS A 11 -4.82 20.42 -2.60
C LYS A 11 -3.34 20.15 -2.33
N GLU A 12 -2.98 19.78 -1.10
CA GLU A 12 -1.61 19.39 -0.76
C GLU A 12 -1.16 18.11 -1.48
N VAL A 13 -2.10 17.17 -1.72
CA VAL A 13 -1.81 15.95 -2.48
C VAL A 13 -1.53 16.23 -3.95
N THR A 14 -2.26 17.16 -4.55
CA THR A 14 -2.12 17.52 -5.97
C THR A 14 -0.88 18.37 -6.25
N ASP A 15 -0.45 19.19 -5.29
CA ASP A 15 0.70 20.08 -5.44
C ASP A 15 2.05 19.43 -5.07
N TYR A 16 2.06 18.23 -4.47
CA TYR A 16 3.29 17.56 -4.05
C TYR A 16 4.07 16.97 -5.24
N LYS A 17 5.30 17.45 -5.45
CA LYS A 17 6.17 17.06 -6.60
C LYS A 17 7.31 16.09 -6.23
N GLY A 18 7.44 15.70 -4.96
CA GLY A 18 8.56 14.91 -4.45
C GLY A 18 8.44 13.40 -4.67
N GLU A 19 8.35 12.91 -5.92
CA GLU A 19 8.16 11.46 -6.17
C GLU A 19 9.28 10.57 -5.58
N ILE A 20 10.53 11.05 -5.56
CA ILE A 20 11.66 10.35 -4.92
C ILE A 20 11.47 10.29 -3.39
N GLU A 21 11.06 11.39 -2.77
CA GLU A 21 10.81 11.49 -1.33
C GLU A 21 9.60 10.64 -0.90
N LYS A 22 8.52 10.67 -1.68
CA LYS A 22 7.33 9.81 -1.49
C LYS A 22 7.73 8.34 -1.40
N LYS A 23 8.47 7.84 -2.39
CA LYS A 23 8.91 6.43 -2.39
C LYS A 23 9.78 6.12 -1.19
N ALA A 24 10.75 6.98 -0.87
CA ALA A 24 11.63 6.80 0.28
C ALA A 24 10.85 6.70 1.60
N LEU A 25 9.85 7.56 1.80
CA LEU A 25 9.00 7.57 3.00
C LEU A 25 8.14 6.31 3.11
N ILE A 26 7.56 5.84 2.00
CA ILE A 26 6.81 4.57 1.97
C ILE A 26 7.72 3.40 2.36
N LEU A 27 8.90 3.30 1.74
CA LEU A 27 9.86 2.24 2.04
C LEU A 27 10.33 2.29 3.49
N LYS A 28 10.51 3.50 4.04
CA LYS A 28 10.89 3.69 5.45
C LYS A 28 9.78 3.26 6.40
N GLY A 29 8.53 3.62 6.12
CA GLY A 29 7.37 3.19 6.90
C GLY A 29 7.21 1.67 6.88
N PHE A 30 7.41 1.06 5.72
CA PHE A 30 7.40 -0.39 5.56
C PHE A 30 8.47 -1.06 6.41
N GLU A 31 9.73 -0.62 6.30
CA GLU A 31 10.86 -1.15 7.06
C GLU A 31 10.64 -1.01 8.57
N TYR A 32 10.19 0.17 9.02
CA TYR A 32 9.97 0.46 10.43
C TYR A 32 8.89 -0.46 11.02
N SER A 33 7.75 -0.59 10.33
CA SER A 33 6.66 -1.49 10.75
C SER A 33 7.08 -2.95 10.78
N SER A 34 7.81 -3.40 9.75
CA SER A 34 8.30 -4.78 9.66
C SER A 34 9.23 -5.16 10.82
N ASN A 35 10.00 -4.20 11.33
CA ASN A 35 11.01 -4.45 12.37
C ASN A 35 10.50 -4.20 13.80
N ILE A 36 9.61 -3.22 13.98
CA ILE A 36 9.27 -2.67 15.31
C ILE A 36 7.81 -2.95 15.69
N GLY A 37 6.98 -3.32 14.70
CA GLY A 37 5.57 -3.65 14.84
C GLY A 37 4.63 -2.44 14.69
N LEU A 38 3.37 -2.75 14.38
CA LEU A 38 2.35 -1.77 13.99
C LEU A 38 2.15 -0.65 15.02
N THR A 39 1.88 -0.98 16.29
CA THR A 39 1.51 0.03 17.31
C THR A 39 2.59 1.09 17.51
N ARG A 40 3.86 0.68 17.57
CA ARG A 40 5.01 1.60 17.71
C ARG A 40 5.21 2.44 16.45
N SER A 41 4.89 1.88 15.30
CA SER A 41 4.97 2.58 14.01
C SER A 41 3.91 3.67 13.89
N LEU A 42 2.70 3.42 14.38
CA LEU A 42 1.65 4.44 14.46
C LEU A 42 2.03 5.59 15.40
N LEU A 43 2.70 5.29 16.52
CA LEU A 43 3.22 6.33 17.41
C LEU A 43 4.31 7.18 16.73
N MET A 44 5.17 6.57 15.91
CA MET A 44 6.24 7.29 15.21
C MET A 44 5.71 8.44 14.34
N ILE A 45 4.52 8.31 13.77
CA ILE A 45 3.87 9.39 12.99
C ILE A 45 3.74 10.67 13.82
N ARG A 46 3.55 10.58 15.15
CA ARG A 46 3.50 11.76 16.01
C ARG A 46 4.85 12.35 16.30
N PHE A 47 5.88 11.53 16.46
CA PHE A 47 7.24 12.04 16.56
C PHE A 47 7.67 12.74 15.27
N MET A 48 7.27 12.21 14.12
CA MET A 48 7.46 12.88 12.84
C MET A 48 6.80 14.26 12.79
N GLU A 49 5.60 14.41 13.35
CA GLU A 49 4.90 15.69 13.41
C GLU A 49 5.55 16.66 14.41
N VAL A 50 5.72 16.24 15.66
CA VAL A 50 6.08 17.14 16.77
C VAL A 50 7.59 17.41 16.82
N LEU A 51 8.41 16.37 16.59
CA LEU A 51 9.86 16.47 16.77
C LEU A 51 10.59 16.74 15.45
N MET A 52 10.07 16.20 14.33
CA MET A 52 10.73 16.29 13.03
C MET A 52 10.09 17.33 12.09
N GLN A 53 8.97 17.96 12.50
CA GLN A 53 8.27 18.99 11.75
C GLN A 53 7.91 18.59 10.31
N THR A 54 7.62 17.30 10.11
CA THR A 54 7.17 16.80 8.80
C THR A 54 5.83 17.42 8.41
N THR A 55 5.56 17.43 7.11
CA THR A 55 4.27 17.80 6.53
C THR A 55 3.24 16.66 6.67
N PRO A 56 1.93 16.96 6.59
CA PRO A 56 0.88 15.94 6.56
C PRO A 56 1.07 14.90 5.46
N ILE A 57 1.53 15.32 4.28
CA ILE A 57 1.71 14.44 3.13
C ILE A 57 2.87 13.46 3.32
N GLU A 58 3.98 13.89 3.92
CA GLU A 58 5.10 12.99 4.22
C GLU A 58 4.69 11.92 5.23
N ARG A 59 3.92 12.31 6.26
CA ARG A 59 3.34 11.38 7.23
C ARG A 59 2.37 10.40 6.60
N GLN A 60 1.55 10.85 5.65
CA GLN A 60 0.66 9.96 4.91
C GLN A 60 1.45 8.91 4.12
N TYR A 61 2.54 9.29 3.46
CA TYR A 61 3.38 8.33 2.73
C TYR A 61 4.06 7.33 3.65
N PHE A 62 4.59 7.79 4.79
CA PHE A 62 5.14 6.90 5.81
C PHE A 62 4.07 5.94 6.36
N PHE A 63 2.87 6.45 6.67
CA PHE A 63 1.73 5.66 7.12
C PHE A 63 1.30 4.61 6.09
N ASN A 64 1.24 4.97 4.80
CA ASN A 64 0.94 4.01 3.74
C ASN A 64 1.95 2.85 3.72
N GLY A 65 3.24 3.14 3.97
CA GLY A 65 4.28 2.12 4.12
C GLY A 65 4.03 1.19 5.31
N ILE A 66 3.60 1.73 6.45
CA ILE A 66 3.26 0.95 7.66
C ILE A 66 2.12 -0.03 7.37
N ILE A 67 1.04 0.44 6.74
CA ILE A 67 -0.11 -0.38 6.39
C ILE A 67 0.29 -1.49 5.41
N ALA A 68 1.02 -1.13 4.36
CA ALA A 68 1.46 -2.12 3.37
C ALA A 68 2.39 -3.20 3.97
N ALA A 69 3.20 -2.87 4.98
CA ALA A 69 3.99 -3.88 5.71
C ALA A 69 3.09 -4.87 6.47
N GLN A 70 2.04 -4.38 7.11
CA GLN A 70 1.11 -5.25 7.84
C GLN A 70 0.34 -6.16 6.89
N ASP A 71 -0.16 -5.61 5.79
CA ASP A 71 -0.86 -6.36 4.76
C ASP A 71 0.05 -7.45 4.18
N MET A 72 1.31 -7.13 3.85
CA MET A 72 2.30 -8.09 3.36
C MET A 72 2.66 -9.17 4.39
N LEU A 73 2.75 -8.82 5.67
CA LEU A 73 3.00 -9.78 6.75
C LEU A 73 1.85 -10.79 6.84
N THR A 74 0.61 -10.31 6.86
CA THR A 74 -0.59 -11.17 6.88
C THR A 74 -0.67 -12.06 5.64
N ILE A 75 -0.35 -11.51 4.46
CA ILE A 75 -0.29 -12.28 3.21
C ILE A 75 0.76 -13.40 3.32
N ARG A 76 1.95 -13.12 3.82
CA ARG A 76 3.03 -14.11 3.98
C ARG A 76 2.66 -15.24 4.94
N GLU A 77 1.88 -14.94 5.98
CA GLU A 77 1.39 -15.93 6.95
C GLU A 77 0.28 -16.82 6.37
N SER A 78 -0.38 -16.40 5.28
CA SER A 78 -1.38 -17.21 4.61
C SER A 78 -0.74 -18.34 3.79
N THR A 79 -1.19 -19.57 4.00
CA THR A 79 -0.64 -20.79 3.37
C THR A 79 -0.73 -20.78 1.84
N CYS A 80 -1.65 -20.01 1.27
CA CYS A 80 -1.84 -19.84 -0.19
C CYS A 80 -0.69 -19.05 -0.84
N PHE A 81 0.02 -18.23 -0.06
CA PHE A 81 1.04 -17.29 -0.53
C PHE A 81 2.49 -17.72 -0.24
N LEU A 82 2.70 -18.89 0.35
CA LEU A 82 4.03 -19.41 0.70
C LEU A 82 4.97 -19.61 -0.50
N ASP A 83 4.46 -19.52 -1.73
CA ASP A 83 5.27 -19.67 -2.93
C ASP A 83 4.94 -18.61 -4.00
N LEU A 84 5.17 -17.35 -3.64
CA LEU A 84 5.00 -16.20 -4.53
C LEU A 84 5.70 -16.37 -5.91
N ASN A 85 6.71 -17.23 -6.02
CA ASN A 85 7.40 -17.45 -7.29
C ASN A 85 6.81 -18.59 -8.15
N LYS A 86 5.87 -19.38 -7.62
CA LYS A 86 5.13 -20.41 -8.37
C LYS A 86 4.07 -19.85 -9.31
N TYR A 87 3.51 -18.68 -9.01
CA TYR A 87 2.46 -18.08 -9.82
C TYR A 87 3.04 -17.31 -11.02
N GLY A 88 2.40 -17.41 -12.20
CA GLY A 88 2.94 -16.87 -13.45
C GLY A 88 2.91 -15.33 -13.56
N ALA A 89 1.92 -14.68 -12.96
CA ALA A 89 1.78 -13.22 -12.95
C ALA A 89 0.95 -12.76 -11.74
N TYR A 90 1.20 -11.52 -11.30
CA TYR A 90 0.41 -10.83 -10.28
C TYR A 90 -0.49 -9.80 -10.92
N LEU A 91 -1.73 -9.72 -10.45
CA LEU A 91 -2.69 -8.71 -10.88
C LEU A 91 -3.05 -7.83 -9.68
N LEU A 92 -2.71 -6.55 -9.77
CA LEU A 92 -3.13 -5.53 -8.80
C LEU A 92 -4.33 -4.78 -9.38
N LEU A 93 -5.46 -4.86 -8.68
CA LEU A 93 -6.72 -4.22 -9.05
C LEU A 93 -7.11 -3.19 -8.00
N GLY A 94 -7.34 -1.95 -8.44
CA GLY A 94 -7.89 -0.91 -7.56
C GLY A 94 -7.34 0.48 -7.81
N ASP A 95 -7.23 1.25 -6.73
CA ASP A 95 -6.69 2.60 -6.74
C ASP A 95 -5.25 2.61 -7.28
N LYS A 96 -4.96 3.60 -8.14
CA LYS A 96 -3.67 3.71 -8.83
C LYS A 96 -2.51 3.87 -7.85
N ASN A 97 -2.63 4.81 -6.91
CA ASN A 97 -1.55 5.14 -5.99
C ASN A 97 -1.22 3.94 -5.09
N ARG A 98 -2.25 3.25 -4.58
CA ARG A 98 -2.06 2.02 -3.81
C ARG A 98 -1.43 0.90 -4.65
N CYS A 99 -1.91 0.68 -5.87
CA CYS A 99 -1.33 -0.34 -6.75
C CYS A 99 0.17 -0.08 -7.05
N GLU A 100 0.57 1.17 -7.22
CA GLU A 100 1.98 1.54 -7.41
C GLU A 100 2.82 1.26 -6.17
N ILE A 101 2.33 1.62 -4.97
CA ILE A 101 2.98 1.29 -3.69
C ILE A 101 3.22 -0.22 -3.58
N TYR A 102 2.18 -1.01 -3.82
CA TYR A 102 2.25 -2.46 -3.71
C TYR A 102 3.17 -3.09 -4.74
N ARG A 103 3.16 -2.59 -5.99
CA ARG A 103 4.12 -3.03 -7.02
C ARG A 103 5.55 -2.82 -6.55
N ASP A 104 5.88 -1.62 -6.07
CA ASP A 104 7.23 -1.28 -5.67
C ASP A 104 7.69 -2.15 -4.49
N LEU A 105 6.80 -2.43 -3.52
CA LEU A 105 7.10 -3.33 -2.40
C LEU A 105 7.28 -4.80 -2.83
N LEU A 106 6.43 -5.31 -3.73
CA LEU A 106 6.57 -6.67 -4.28
C LEU A 106 7.91 -6.86 -4.99
N LEU A 107 8.33 -5.86 -5.76
CA LEU A 107 9.61 -5.90 -6.48
C LEU A 107 10.81 -5.77 -5.55
N GLU A 108 10.80 -4.78 -4.65
CA GLU A 108 12.01 -4.42 -3.88
C GLU A 108 12.18 -5.22 -2.59
N LYS A 109 11.09 -5.54 -1.91
CA LYS A 109 11.14 -6.21 -0.60
C LYS A 109 10.92 -7.71 -0.70
N LEU A 110 10.00 -8.13 -1.58
CA LEU A 110 9.68 -9.55 -1.77
C LEU A 110 10.38 -10.18 -2.98
N ARG A 111 11.13 -9.38 -3.76
CA ARG A 111 11.93 -9.84 -4.91
C ARG A 111 11.13 -10.69 -5.90
N VAL A 112 9.87 -10.33 -6.10
CA VAL A 112 9.01 -10.99 -7.09
C VAL A 112 9.56 -10.67 -8.48
N SER A 113 10.03 -11.69 -9.20
CA SER A 113 10.61 -11.55 -10.55
C SER A 113 9.57 -11.69 -11.67
N ARG A 114 8.32 -11.94 -11.31
CA ARG A 114 7.20 -12.20 -12.25
C ARG A 114 6.53 -10.90 -12.69
N LYS A 115 5.78 -10.99 -13.80
CA LYS A 115 5.03 -9.86 -14.36
C LYS A 115 3.97 -9.39 -13.37
N ILE A 116 4.02 -8.10 -13.01
CA ILE A 116 2.97 -7.43 -12.22
C ILE A 116 2.15 -6.58 -13.19
N VAL A 117 0.85 -6.86 -13.29
CA VAL A 117 -0.11 -6.13 -14.11
C VAL A 117 -0.95 -5.24 -13.18
N ILE A 118 -1.00 -3.95 -13.47
CA ILE A 118 -1.85 -2.99 -12.75
C ILE A 118 -3.06 -2.66 -13.61
N LYS A 119 -4.26 -2.72 -13.02
CA LYS A 119 -5.51 -2.34 -13.67
C LYS A 119 -6.35 -1.48 -12.72
N HIS A 120 -6.84 -0.35 -13.23
CA HIS A 120 -7.57 0.65 -12.45
C HIS A 120 -9.10 0.45 -12.49
N SER A 121 -9.77 1.03 -11.49
CA SER A 121 -11.20 1.01 -11.11
C SER A 121 -12.22 0.37 -12.08
N ASN A 122 -12.29 0.80 -13.34
CA ASN A 122 -13.27 0.29 -14.30
C ASN A 122 -13.20 -1.23 -14.53
N LEU A 123 -12.02 -1.85 -14.36
CA LEU A 123 -11.91 -3.31 -14.50
C LEU A 123 -12.40 -4.04 -13.27
N LEU A 124 -12.22 -3.48 -12.07
CA LEU A 124 -12.67 -4.08 -10.83
C LEU A 124 -14.19 -4.18 -10.82
N GLU A 125 -14.88 -3.07 -11.09
CA GLU A 125 -16.34 -3.03 -11.15
C GLU A 125 -16.90 -4.04 -12.16
N LYS A 126 -16.32 -4.09 -13.37
CA LYS A 126 -16.70 -5.06 -14.40
C LYS A 126 -16.46 -6.50 -13.96
N ALA A 127 -15.32 -6.78 -13.33
CA ALA A 127 -14.99 -8.11 -12.83
C ALA A 127 -15.94 -8.53 -11.70
N THR A 128 -16.31 -7.62 -10.80
CA THR A 128 -17.28 -7.88 -9.73
C THR A 128 -18.67 -8.20 -10.30
N VAL A 129 -19.18 -7.38 -11.23
CA VAL A 129 -20.49 -7.62 -11.86
C VAL A 129 -20.49 -8.93 -12.64
N ALA A 130 -19.47 -9.18 -13.45
CA ALA A 130 -19.35 -10.43 -14.20
C ALA A 130 -19.25 -11.65 -13.29
N GLY A 131 -18.53 -11.53 -12.17
CA GLY A 131 -18.42 -12.58 -11.16
C GLY A 131 -19.77 -12.89 -10.52
N ILE A 132 -20.52 -11.87 -10.10
CA ILE A 132 -21.86 -12.03 -9.52
C ILE A 132 -22.80 -12.72 -10.52
N HIS A 133 -22.83 -12.23 -11.77
CA HIS A 133 -23.69 -12.81 -12.80
C HIS A 133 -23.39 -14.31 -13.02
N LYS A 134 -22.11 -14.68 -13.09
CA LYS A 134 -21.70 -16.07 -13.26
C LYS A 134 -22.07 -16.97 -12.08
N VAL A 135 -22.03 -16.45 -10.84
CA VAL A 135 -22.50 -17.19 -9.66
C VAL A 135 -24.02 -17.38 -9.71
N MET A 136 -24.76 -16.38 -10.17
CA MET A 136 -26.22 -16.47 -10.33
C MET A 136 -26.65 -17.48 -11.41
N GLU A 137 -25.88 -17.64 -12.49
CA GLU A 137 -26.16 -18.66 -13.51
C GLU A 137 -25.90 -20.10 -13.03
N GLN A 138 -25.19 -20.27 -11.91
CA GLN A 138 -24.87 -21.57 -11.33
C GLN A 138 -25.79 -21.98 -10.17
N LEU A 139 -26.76 -21.12 -9.81
CA LEU A 139 -27.79 -21.34 -8.80
C LEU A 139 -29.12 -21.69 -9.47
#